data_AF-A0AA38K7U9-F1
#
_entry.id   AF-A0AA38K7U9-F1
#
_cell.length_a   1.000
_cell.length_b   1.000
_cell.length_c   1.000
_cell.angle_alpha   90.00
_cell.angle_beta   90.00
_cell.angle_gamma   90.00
#
_symmetry.space_group_name_H-M   'P 1'
#
loop_
_entity.id
_entity.type
_entity.pdbx_description
1 polymer ?
#
loop_
_entity_poly.entity_id
_entity_poly.type
_entity_poly.pdbx_seq_one_letter_code
_entity_poly.pdbx_strand_id
1 'polypeptide(L)'
;MYPAQDTASSPMPYDPASVYLLETMVSISCQVPHHIEDLWPILFEHLSALLHHDSAGQYSILLIERAVAGLLHLCLILAQKPSLRDQIYVSLDLLSGLPPDVASSVAEQIVVGVILLVQKYREIIKSQTEWKLVFALLRSTLTHSEAARLSFDLVNSLVADGPEQLVTMDNFSALITLLNDFATIAGGTVEAHQNQRRRHGPLTVANSPAVERGHKAIELLTGLKKFFSPIINLSGLRREDAWEQLFLPLLTSLKDQSSNAAREVRQSAIGQLQRTLLASHPILDEADTTQVEQIFNKIVFRLVDDLLKPNIFQRDPQGMPETRLRASALLCKTFMHYEVRESQSASDIRILWNEILDLLDRLMHVDRGEQLYEAIPESLKNVLLVMNATQILVPPSADDQRNERQRTLWSMTSERMERFLPGFLTEVIPLPEVSEITSHSTEASAS
;
A
#
# COMPACT_ATOMS: atom_id res chain seq x y z
N MET A 1 -13.36 -51.36 19.59
CA MET A 1 -12.65 -50.22 18.98
C MET A 1 -13.71 -49.22 18.56
N TYR A 2 -14.13 -48.35 19.49
CA TYR A 2 -15.02 -47.23 19.21
C TYR A 2 -14.14 -46.02 18.90
N PRO A 3 -14.43 -45.21 17.86
CA PRO A 3 -13.68 -43.99 17.64
C PRO A 3 -14.00 -42.99 18.75
N ALA A 4 -12.96 -42.33 19.25
CA ALA A 4 -13.07 -41.23 20.19
C ALA A 4 -13.98 -40.16 19.58
N GLN A 5 -15.04 -39.81 20.31
CA GLN A 5 -15.76 -38.57 20.08
C GLN A 5 -14.82 -37.44 20.48
N ASP A 6 -14.46 -36.57 19.53
CA ASP A 6 -13.95 -35.24 19.84
C ASP A 6 -15.00 -34.54 20.71
N THR A 7 -14.77 -34.53 22.02
CA THR A 7 -15.54 -33.72 22.95
C THR A 7 -15.18 -32.27 22.68
N ALA A 8 -15.96 -31.60 21.82
CA ALA A 8 -16.04 -30.15 21.85
C ALA A 8 -16.39 -29.76 23.29
N SER A 9 -15.41 -29.21 24.01
CA SER A 9 -15.58 -28.78 25.40
C SER A 9 -16.70 -27.75 25.45
N SER A 10 -17.83 -28.13 26.05
CA SER A 10 -18.94 -27.19 26.29
C SER A 10 -18.41 -25.99 27.07
N PRO A 11 -18.81 -24.75 26.72
CA PRO A 11 -18.41 -23.57 27.48
C PRO A 11 -18.85 -23.73 28.94
N MET A 12 -17.99 -23.28 29.85
CA MET A 12 -18.25 -23.30 31.28
C MET A 12 -19.48 -22.44 31.61
N PRO A 13 -20.30 -22.86 32.59
CA PRO A 13 -21.48 -22.10 32.98
C PRO A 13 -21.08 -20.72 33.51
N TYR A 14 -21.83 -19.70 33.12
CA TYR A 14 -21.63 -18.34 33.59
C TYR A 14 -21.87 -18.26 35.11
N ASP A 15 -20.87 -17.74 35.84
CA ASP A 15 -20.98 -17.43 37.26
C ASP A 15 -20.78 -15.92 37.50
N PRO A 16 -21.81 -15.19 37.97
CA PRO A 16 -21.68 -13.76 38.26
C PRO A 16 -20.72 -13.46 39.41
N ALA A 17 -20.49 -14.40 40.34
CA ALA A 17 -19.54 -14.19 41.43
C ALA A 17 -18.11 -14.09 40.88
N SER A 18 -17.76 -14.91 39.89
CA SER A 18 -16.45 -14.87 39.22
C SER A 18 -16.16 -13.49 38.60
N VAL A 19 -17.15 -12.87 37.94
CA VAL A 19 -17.01 -11.51 37.39
C VAL A 19 -16.82 -10.47 38.49
N TYR A 20 -17.65 -10.53 39.54
CA TYR A 20 -17.56 -9.61 40.67
C TYR A 20 -16.21 -9.70 41.39
N LEU A 21 -15.70 -10.92 41.60
CA LEU A 21 -14.41 -11.16 42.24
C LEU A 21 -13.26 -10.63 41.38
N LEU A 22 -13.30 -10.85 40.06
CA LEU A 22 -12.31 -10.32 39.12
C LEU A 22 -12.28 -8.78 39.15
N GLU A 23 -13.44 -8.13 39.06
CA GLU A 23 -13.53 -6.67 39.14
C GLU A 23 -13.06 -6.13 40.50
N THR A 24 -13.39 -6.82 41.59
CA THR A 24 -12.94 -6.45 42.93
C THR A 24 -11.42 -6.56 43.04
N MET A 25 -10.82 -7.64 42.53
CA MET A 25 -9.38 -7.85 42.49
C MET A 25 -8.67 -6.74 41.70
N VAL A 26 -9.16 -6.41 40.50
CA VAL A 26 -8.62 -5.32 39.68
C VAL A 26 -8.79 -3.97 40.38
N SER A 27 -9.96 -3.69 40.95
CA SER A 27 -10.25 -2.42 41.63
C SER A 27 -9.37 -2.18 42.85
N ILE A 28 -9.18 -3.20 43.71
CA ILE A 28 -8.25 -3.13 44.85
C ILE A 28 -6.83 -2.82 44.36
N SER A 29 -6.38 -3.52 43.32
CA SER A 29 -5.04 -3.32 42.75
C SER A 29 -4.87 -1.91 42.18
N CYS A 30 -5.92 -1.36 41.56
CA CYS A 30 -5.93 0.01 41.05
C CYS A 30 -5.88 1.09 42.13
N GLN A 31 -6.44 0.83 43.32
CA GLN A 31 -6.43 1.77 44.44
C GLN A 31 -5.10 1.75 45.21
N VAL A 32 -4.26 0.75 45.00
CA VAL A 32 -3.02 0.54 45.75
C VAL A 32 -1.80 0.42 44.80
N PRO A 33 -1.52 1.45 43.96
CA PRO A 33 -0.49 1.37 42.91
C PRO A 33 0.95 1.29 43.46
N HIS A 34 1.15 1.52 44.75
CA HIS A 34 2.45 1.39 45.42
C HIS A 34 2.83 -0.07 45.72
N HIS A 35 1.84 -0.97 45.84
CA HIS A 35 2.05 -2.40 46.07
C HIS A 35 1.93 -3.24 44.78
N ILE A 36 1.83 -2.59 43.61
CA ILE A 36 1.61 -3.32 42.35
C ILE A 36 2.74 -4.28 42.01
N GLU A 37 3.98 -4.01 42.43
CA GLU A 37 5.12 -4.93 42.22
C GLU A 37 4.94 -6.27 42.93
N ASP A 38 4.39 -6.24 44.16
CA ASP A 38 4.13 -7.45 44.95
C ASP A 38 2.89 -8.20 44.45
N LEU A 39 1.88 -7.46 43.98
CA LEU A 39 0.60 -8.02 43.55
C LEU A 39 0.66 -8.55 42.11
N TRP A 40 1.49 -7.96 41.25
CA TRP A 40 1.51 -8.24 39.81
C TRP A 40 1.69 -9.72 39.46
N PRO A 41 2.62 -10.50 40.07
CA PRO A 41 2.77 -11.92 39.74
C PRO A 41 1.47 -12.71 39.93
N ILE A 42 0.72 -12.43 41.00
CA ILE A 42 -0.54 -13.10 41.35
C ILE A 42 -1.64 -12.68 40.37
N LEU A 43 -1.75 -11.37 40.10
CA LEU A 43 -2.74 -10.81 39.18
C LEU A 43 -2.53 -11.32 37.76
N PHE A 44 -1.29 -11.31 37.29
CA PHE A 44 -0.92 -11.70 35.94
C PHE A 44 -1.07 -13.21 35.74
N GLU A 45 -0.70 -14.04 36.71
CA GLU A 45 -0.94 -15.50 36.64
C GLU A 45 -2.43 -15.80 36.43
N HIS A 46 -3.31 -15.15 37.22
CA HIS A 46 -4.75 -15.35 37.10
C HIS A 46 -5.32 -14.83 35.77
N LEU A 47 -4.97 -13.60 35.38
CA LEU A 47 -5.43 -12.99 34.12
C LEU A 47 -4.91 -13.77 32.90
N SER A 48 -3.66 -14.22 32.93
CA SER A 48 -3.07 -15.05 31.88
C SER A 48 -3.78 -16.39 31.75
N ALA A 49 -4.13 -17.05 32.86
CA ALA A 49 -4.90 -18.29 32.82
C ALA A 49 -6.30 -18.13 32.19
N LEU A 50 -6.94 -16.98 32.39
CA LEU A 50 -8.25 -16.67 31.79
C LEU A 50 -8.15 -16.31 30.29
N LEU A 51 -7.08 -15.60 29.91
CA LEU A 51 -6.89 -15.05 28.57
C LEU A 51 -6.03 -15.93 27.66
N HIS A 52 -5.53 -17.05 28.16
CA HIS A 52 -4.74 -17.98 27.36
C HIS A 52 -5.55 -18.50 26.16
N HIS A 53 -4.86 -18.71 25.03
CA HIS A 53 -5.50 -19.11 23.77
C HIS A 53 -6.45 -20.31 23.93
N ASP A 54 -6.02 -21.33 24.68
CA ASP A 54 -6.77 -22.59 24.83
C ASP A 54 -7.95 -22.51 25.81
N SER A 55 -7.95 -21.53 26.71
CA SER A 55 -8.95 -21.38 27.77
C SER A 55 -9.95 -20.26 27.51
N ALA A 56 -9.56 -19.20 26.80
CA ALA A 56 -10.38 -18.01 26.58
C ALA A 56 -11.75 -18.32 25.93
N GLY A 57 -11.79 -19.29 25.01
CA GLY A 57 -13.05 -19.73 24.36
C GLY A 57 -13.96 -20.58 25.25
N GLN A 58 -13.48 -21.03 26.41
CA GLN A 58 -14.25 -21.87 27.34
C GLN A 58 -15.04 -21.05 28.36
N TYR A 59 -14.66 -19.79 28.59
CA TYR A 59 -15.31 -18.90 29.55
C TYR A 59 -16.40 -18.05 28.92
N SER A 60 -17.24 -17.42 29.75
CA SER A 60 -18.24 -16.47 29.27
C SER A 60 -17.56 -15.22 28.68
N ILE A 61 -18.14 -14.68 27.62
CA ILE A 61 -17.61 -13.46 26.99
C ILE A 61 -17.56 -12.28 27.96
N LEU A 62 -18.52 -12.16 28.87
CA LEU A 62 -18.55 -11.11 29.89
C LEU A 62 -17.34 -11.19 30.82
N LEU A 63 -16.92 -12.40 31.21
CA LEU A 63 -15.75 -12.57 32.06
C LEU A 63 -14.47 -12.18 31.32
N ILE A 64 -14.34 -12.61 30.06
CA ILE A 64 -13.19 -12.28 29.22
C ILE A 64 -13.11 -10.78 28.94
N GLU A 65 -14.24 -10.13 28.65
CA GLU A 65 -14.30 -8.67 28.46
C GLU A 65 -13.76 -7.93 29.70
N ARG A 66 -14.17 -8.34 30.90
CA ARG A 66 -13.68 -7.75 32.16
C ARG A 66 -12.22 -8.09 32.44
N ALA A 67 -11.75 -9.27 32.06
CA ALA A 67 -10.34 -9.64 32.18
C ALA A 67 -9.46 -8.79 31.26
N VAL A 68 -9.85 -8.58 30.00
CA VAL A 68 -9.14 -7.73 29.03
C VAL A 68 -9.12 -6.28 29.49
N ALA A 69 -10.29 -5.73 29.86
CA ALA A 69 -10.37 -4.36 30.37
C ALA A 69 -9.56 -4.17 31.66
N GLY A 70 -9.62 -5.15 32.57
CA GLY A 70 -8.83 -5.16 33.80
C GLY A 70 -7.33 -5.20 33.54
N LEU A 71 -6.87 -6.08 32.66
CA LEU A 71 -5.46 -6.17 32.28
C LEU A 71 -4.96 -4.85 31.68
N LEU A 72 -5.71 -4.23 30.77
CA LEU A 72 -5.33 -2.96 30.16
C LEU A 72 -5.32 -1.80 31.16
N HIS A 73 -6.27 -1.76 32.11
CA HIS A 73 -6.23 -0.79 33.21
C HIS A 73 -5.01 -0.98 34.11
N LEU A 74 -4.65 -2.23 34.43
CA LEU A 74 -3.44 -2.52 35.20
C LEU A 74 -2.19 -2.10 34.42
N CYS A 75 -2.12 -2.32 33.10
CA CYS A 75 -1.02 -1.83 32.26
C CYS A 75 -0.81 -0.32 32.37
N LEU A 76 -1.88 0.49 32.53
CA LEU A 76 -1.76 1.93 32.77
C LEU A 76 -1.11 2.27 34.13
N ILE A 77 -1.20 1.37 35.11
CA ILE A 77 -0.52 1.52 36.40
C ILE A 77 0.92 1.03 36.29
N LEU A 78 1.15 -0.12 35.65
CA LEU A 78 2.50 -0.64 35.38
C LEU A 78 3.35 0.38 34.62
N ALA A 79 2.71 1.14 33.72
CA ALA A 79 3.33 2.21 32.96
C ALA A 79 4.01 3.29 33.81
N GLN A 80 3.59 3.45 35.07
CA GLN A 80 4.18 4.40 36.02
C GLN A 80 5.38 3.82 36.78
N LYS A 81 5.68 2.53 36.61
CA LYS A 81 6.71 1.77 37.33
C LYS A 81 7.74 1.21 36.35
N PRO A 82 8.96 1.79 36.27
CA PRO A 82 9.99 1.33 35.33
C PRO A 82 10.39 -0.15 35.49
N SER A 83 10.32 -0.67 36.71
CA SER A 83 10.56 -2.08 37.07
C SER A 83 9.62 -3.07 36.38
N LEU A 84 8.40 -2.64 36.05
CA LEU A 84 7.35 -3.49 35.46
C LEU A 84 7.11 -3.18 33.97
N ARG A 85 7.96 -2.36 33.35
CA ARG A 85 7.81 -1.95 31.94
C ARG A 85 7.63 -3.15 31.01
N ASP A 86 8.48 -4.17 31.16
CA ASP A 86 8.47 -5.32 30.25
C ASP A 86 7.19 -6.16 30.38
N GLN A 87 6.55 -6.13 31.55
CA GLN A 87 5.29 -6.84 31.81
C GLN A 87 4.13 -6.28 30.98
N ILE A 88 4.21 -5.01 30.58
CA ILE A 88 3.24 -4.40 29.66
C ILE A 88 3.31 -5.11 28.31
N TYR A 89 4.52 -5.34 27.78
CA TYR A 89 4.68 -6.00 26.48
C TYR A 89 4.24 -7.47 26.53
N VAL A 90 4.55 -8.17 27.62
CA VAL A 90 4.04 -9.54 27.84
C VAL A 90 2.51 -9.56 27.88
N SER A 91 1.89 -8.55 28.49
CA SER A 91 0.43 -8.41 28.54
C SER A 91 -0.18 -8.11 27.17
N LEU A 92 0.46 -7.25 26.37
CA LEU A 92 0.03 -6.97 24.99
C LEU A 92 0.18 -8.20 24.08
N ASP A 93 1.27 -8.96 24.24
CA ASP A 93 1.53 -10.20 23.51
C ASP A 93 0.46 -11.26 23.84
N LEU A 94 0.14 -11.45 25.12
CA LEU A 94 -0.96 -12.30 25.57
C LEU A 94 -2.30 -11.95 24.89
N LEU A 95 -2.64 -10.66 24.83
CA LEU A 95 -3.86 -10.20 24.16
C LEU A 95 -3.83 -10.46 22.64
N SER A 96 -2.64 -10.41 22.02
CA SER A 96 -2.48 -10.70 20.60
C SER A 96 -2.65 -12.18 20.26
N GLY A 97 -2.51 -13.05 21.26
CA GLY A 97 -2.73 -14.49 21.17
C GLY A 97 -4.17 -14.95 21.40
N LEU A 98 -5.14 -14.03 21.55
CA LEU A 98 -6.54 -14.40 21.75
C LEU A 98 -7.13 -15.08 20.48
N PRO A 99 -8.01 -16.09 20.64
CA PRO A 99 -8.71 -16.69 19.51
C PRO A 99 -9.52 -15.64 18.71
N PRO A 100 -9.64 -15.76 17.38
CA PRO A 100 -10.27 -14.74 16.54
C PRO A 100 -11.70 -14.35 16.96
N ASP A 101 -12.51 -15.34 17.36
CA ASP A 101 -13.90 -15.12 17.79
C ASP A 101 -13.98 -14.32 19.10
N VAL A 102 -13.04 -14.62 20.02
CA VAL A 102 -12.92 -13.91 21.30
C VAL A 102 -12.39 -12.51 21.05
N ALA A 103 -11.30 -12.36 20.29
CA ALA A 103 -10.69 -11.09 19.95
C ALA A 103 -11.68 -10.14 19.27
N SER A 104 -12.53 -10.64 18.36
CA SER A 104 -13.60 -9.86 17.74
C SER A 104 -14.63 -9.37 18.74
N SER A 105 -14.90 -10.13 19.80
CA SER A 105 -15.92 -9.82 20.80
C SER A 105 -15.43 -8.83 21.86
N VAL A 106 -14.12 -8.76 22.12
CA VAL A 106 -13.47 -7.80 23.03
C VAL A 106 -12.71 -6.68 22.29
N ALA A 107 -12.94 -6.55 20.99
CA ALA A 107 -12.19 -5.67 20.09
C ALA A 107 -12.19 -4.21 20.55
N GLU A 108 -13.35 -3.70 21.01
CA GLU A 108 -13.48 -2.33 21.49
C GLU A 108 -12.64 -2.08 22.75
N GLN A 109 -12.65 -3.02 23.70
CA GLN A 109 -11.91 -2.92 24.95
C GLN A 109 -10.40 -2.94 24.70
N ILE A 110 -9.94 -3.80 23.79
CA ILE A 110 -8.54 -3.85 23.34
C ILE A 110 -8.12 -2.48 22.78
N VAL A 111 -8.87 -1.96 21.80
CA VAL A 111 -8.50 -0.71 21.14
C VAL A 111 -8.55 0.48 22.10
N VAL A 112 -9.57 0.59 22.94
CA VAL A 112 -9.66 1.67 23.94
C VAL A 112 -8.48 1.62 24.91
N GLY A 113 -8.13 0.45 25.44
CA GLY A 113 -6.99 0.32 26.35
C GLY A 113 -5.66 0.65 25.68
N VAL A 114 -5.45 0.20 24.43
CA VAL A 114 -4.26 0.53 23.65
C VAL A 114 -4.17 2.02 23.35
N ILE A 115 -5.28 2.67 22.97
CA ILE A 115 -5.33 4.13 22.76
C ILE A 115 -4.90 4.87 24.02
N LEU A 116 -5.45 4.50 25.18
CA LEU A 116 -5.10 5.12 26.46
C LEU A 116 -3.62 4.95 26.79
N LEU A 117 -3.04 3.77 26.51
CA LEU A 117 -1.63 3.50 26.73
C LEU A 117 -0.74 4.39 25.84
N VAL A 118 -1.04 4.44 24.54
CA VAL A 118 -0.30 5.25 23.55
C VAL A 118 -0.41 6.74 23.88
N GLN A 119 -1.59 7.24 24.21
CA GLN A 119 -1.81 8.67 24.48
C GLN A 119 -1.20 9.13 25.80
N LYS A 120 -1.34 8.35 26.88
CA LYS A 120 -0.88 8.74 28.23
C LYS A 120 0.59 8.43 28.48
N TYR A 121 1.12 7.36 27.90
CA TYR A 121 2.45 6.82 28.24
C TYR A 121 3.34 6.62 27.00
N ARG A 122 3.54 7.70 26.25
CA ARG A 122 4.35 7.69 25.01
C ARG A 122 5.78 7.24 25.20
N GLU A 123 6.34 7.45 26.39
CA GLU A 123 7.71 7.05 26.70
C GLU A 123 7.90 5.52 26.75
N ILE A 124 6.81 4.76 26.79
CA ILE A 124 6.86 3.30 26.86
C ILE A 124 7.04 2.68 25.48
N ILE A 125 6.48 3.28 24.43
CA ILE A 125 6.45 2.69 23.09
C ILE A 125 7.39 3.51 22.20
N LYS A 126 8.65 3.08 22.13
CA LYS A 126 9.72 3.74 21.39
C LYS A 126 10.32 2.84 20.32
N SER A 127 10.51 1.56 20.61
CA SER A 127 11.22 0.65 19.71
C SER A 127 10.30 -0.01 18.69
N GLN A 128 10.90 -0.47 17.58
CA GLN A 128 10.17 -1.20 16.53
C GLN A 128 9.40 -2.41 17.08
N THR A 129 9.95 -3.15 18.04
CA THR A 129 9.29 -4.33 18.63
C THR A 129 8.05 -3.96 19.45
N GLU A 130 8.12 -2.85 20.19
CA GLU A 130 7.01 -2.36 21.01
C GLU A 130 5.87 -1.86 20.11
N TRP A 131 6.20 -1.11 19.06
CA TRP A 131 5.24 -0.68 18.05
C TRP A 131 4.59 -1.86 17.32
N LYS A 132 5.36 -2.90 16.99
CA LYS A 132 4.83 -4.12 16.36
C LYS A 132 3.73 -4.76 17.20
N LEU A 133 3.88 -4.85 18.53
CA LEU A 133 2.85 -5.39 19.42
C LEU A 133 1.58 -4.54 19.40
N VAL A 134 1.73 -3.22 19.51
CA VAL A 134 0.62 -2.26 19.48
C VAL A 134 -0.16 -2.37 18.17
N PHE A 135 0.54 -2.34 17.03
CA PHE A 135 -0.11 -2.45 15.72
C PHE A 135 -0.69 -3.83 15.46
N ALA A 136 -0.07 -4.92 15.95
CA ALA A 136 -0.64 -6.25 15.84
C ALA A 136 -2.01 -6.34 16.54
N LEU A 137 -2.13 -5.76 17.74
CA LEU A 137 -3.41 -5.67 18.45
C LEU A 137 -4.43 -4.86 17.66
N LEU A 138 -4.09 -3.66 17.20
CA LEU A 138 -5.02 -2.85 16.38
C LEU A 138 -5.47 -3.63 15.13
N ARG A 139 -4.54 -4.29 14.43
CA ARG A 139 -4.82 -5.11 13.25
C ARG A 139 -5.80 -6.26 13.54
N SER A 140 -5.66 -6.93 14.69
CA SER A 140 -6.55 -8.03 15.10
C SER A 140 -8.01 -7.60 15.29
N THR A 141 -8.25 -6.30 15.48
CA THR A 141 -9.58 -5.74 15.77
C THR A 141 -10.26 -5.06 14.57
N LEU A 142 -9.61 -4.99 13.41
CA LEU A 142 -10.09 -4.19 12.27
C LEU A 142 -11.36 -4.72 11.60
N THR A 143 -11.72 -5.99 11.83
CA THR A 143 -12.96 -6.59 11.34
C THR A 143 -14.19 -6.04 12.08
N HIS A 144 -14.00 -5.55 13.31
CA HIS A 144 -15.06 -4.96 14.12
C HIS A 144 -15.23 -3.46 13.80
N SER A 145 -16.43 -3.03 13.42
CA SER A 145 -16.66 -1.68 12.88
C SER A 145 -16.26 -0.55 13.82
N GLU A 146 -16.66 -0.59 15.10
CA GLU A 146 -16.33 0.46 16.07
C GLU A 146 -14.84 0.44 16.47
N ALA A 147 -14.27 -0.73 16.72
CA ALA A 147 -12.84 -0.88 17.01
C ALA A 147 -11.96 -0.40 15.84
N ALA A 148 -12.37 -0.68 14.59
CA ALA A 148 -11.72 -0.15 13.40
C ALA A 148 -11.83 1.38 13.29
N ARG A 149 -12.97 1.96 13.68
CA ARG A 149 -13.13 3.43 13.74
C ARG A 149 -12.16 4.04 14.76
N LEU A 150 -12.14 3.52 15.98
CA LEU A 150 -11.25 4.00 17.05
C LEU A 150 -9.77 3.82 16.69
N SER A 151 -9.42 2.70 16.07
CA SER A 151 -8.06 2.43 15.58
C SER A 151 -7.65 3.42 14.50
N PHE A 152 -8.57 3.75 13.58
CA PHE A 152 -8.31 4.74 12.54
C PHE A 152 -8.15 6.15 13.12
N ASP A 153 -8.97 6.52 14.10
CA ASP A 153 -8.89 7.81 14.78
C ASP A 153 -7.52 7.98 15.48
N LEU A 154 -7.03 6.91 16.13
CA LEU A 154 -5.68 6.88 16.70
C LEU A 154 -4.60 7.06 15.63
N VAL A 155 -4.63 6.28 14.54
CA VAL A 155 -3.64 6.38 13.46
C VAL A 155 -3.65 7.78 12.84
N ASN A 156 -4.84 8.35 12.65
CA ASN A 156 -4.99 9.72 12.17
C ASN A 156 -4.34 10.72 13.13
N SER A 157 -4.51 10.56 14.45
CA SER A 157 -3.89 11.48 15.43
C SER A 157 -2.35 11.34 15.49
N LEU A 158 -1.82 10.14 15.25
CA LEU A 158 -0.36 9.91 15.15
C LEU A 158 0.26 10.60 13.93
N VAL A 159 -0.48 10.70 12.82
CA VAL A 159 -0.02 11.24 11.53
C VAL A 159 -0.36 12.74 11.38
N ALA A 160 -1.46 13.19 11.95
CA ALA A 160 -1.89 14.59 11.90
C ALA A 160 -0.89 15.51 12.60
N ASP A 161 -0.83 16.77 12.15
CA ASP A 161 0.00 17.77 12.83
C ASP A 161 -0.60 18.12 14.18
N GLY A 162 0.19 18.04 15.24
CA GLY A 162 -0.29 18.33 16.58
C GLY A 162 0.60 17.76 17.67
N PRO A 163 0.22 17.97 18.94
CA PRO A 163 0.96 17.45 20.07
C PRO A 163 0.93 15.92 20.13
N GLU A 164 0.03 15.24 19.41
CA GLU A 164 -0.09 13.77 19.34
C GLU A 164 0.73 13.13 18.20
N GLN A 165 1.36 13.95 17.34
CA GLN A 165 2.15 13.47 16.22
C GLN A 165 3.33 12.61 16.71
N LEU A 166 3.35 11.34 16.29
CA LEU A 166 4.32 10.37 16.75
C LEU A 166 4.65 9.40 15.62
N VAL A 167 5.39 9.91 14.63
CA VAL A 167 5.93 9.11 13.52
C VAL A 167 7.44 9.09 13.63
N THR A 168 7.99 7.89 13.73
CA THR A 168 9.42 7.62 13.87
C THR A 168 9.85 6.53 12.89
N MET A 169 11.15 6.30 12.75
CA MET A 169 11.66 5.21 11.91
C MET A 169 11.14 3.84 12.40
N ASP A 170 11.02 3.67 13.73
CA ASP A 170 10.55 2.43 14.36
C ASP A 170 9.10 2.06 14.03
N ASN A 171 8.23 3.04 13.78
CA ASN A 171 6.80 2.80 13.54
C ASN A 171 6.36 3.00 12.09
N PHE A 172 7.20 3.60 11.24
CA PHE A 172 6.85 3.97 9.87
C PHE A 172 6.33 2.81 9.01
N SER A 173 7.06 1.69 8.98
CA SER A 173 6.68 0.51 8.20
C SER A 173 5.37 -0.13 8.70
N ALA A 174 5.18 -0.17 10.03
CA ALA A 174 3.97 -0.70 10.63
C ALA A 174 2.75 0.20 10.35
N LEU A 175 2.94 1.54 10.35
CA LEU A 175 1.91 2.51 9.96
C LEU A 175 1.48 2.33 8.50
N ILE A 176 2.43 2.17 7.56
CA ILE A 176 2.10 1.87 6.15
C ILE A 176 1.25 0.60 6.07
N THR A 177 1.66 -0.45 6.79
CA THR A 177 0.97 -1.74 6.77
C THR A 177 -0.45 -1.61 7.31
N LEU A 178 -0.66 -0.91 8.43
CA LEU A 178 -1.98 -0.72 9.01
C LEU A 178 -2.89 0.14 8.12
N LEU A 179 -2.39 1.22 7.53
CA LEU A 179 -3.15 2.03 6.57
C LEU A 179 -3.53 1.21 5.32
N ASN A 180 -2.62 0.36 4.85
CA ASN A 180 -2.87 -0.55 3.74
C ASN A 180 -3.95 -1.58 4.08
N ASP A 181 -4.01 -2.07 5.32
CA ASP A 181 -5.06 -2.98 5.78
C ASP A 181 -6.44 -2.32 5.77
N PHE A 182 -6.56 -1.05 6.20
CA PHE A 182 -7.83 -0.30 6.10
C PHE A 182 -8.32 -0.20 4.66
N ALA A 183 -7.42 0.11 3.71
CA ALA A 183 -7.76 0.15 2.29
C ALA A 183 -8.14 -1.25 1.76
N THR A 184 -7.46 -2.30 2.20
CA THR A 184 -7.76 -3.68 1.80
C THR A 184 -9.12 -4.15 2.33
N ILE A 185 -9.48 -3.82 3.58
CA ILE A 185 -10.78 -4.12 4.18
C ILE A 185 -11.90 -3.38 3.44
N ALA A 186 -11.68 -2.13 3.00
CA ALA A 186 -12.63 -1.43 2.15
C ALA A 186 -12.93 -2.21 0.86
N GLY A 187 -11.87 -2.72 0.20
CA GLY A 187 -12.00 -3.56 -0.99
C GLY A 187 -12.77 -4.85 -0.71
N GLY A 188 -12.40 -5.59 0.34
CA GLY A 188 -13.08 -6.82 0.73
C GLY A 188 -14.56 -6.61 1.10
N THR A 189 -14.90 -5.46 1.69
CA THR A 189 -16.29 -5.08 1.99
C THR A 189 -17.10 -4.87 0.72
N VAL A 190 -16.51 -4.22 -0.29
CA VAL A 190 -17.14 -4.02 -1.61
C VAL A 190 -17.33 -5.36 -2.32
N GLU A 191 -16.32 -6.23 -2.33
CA GLU A 191 -16.40 -7.57 -2.93
C GLU A 191 -17.48 -8.43 -2.26
N ALA A 192 -17.51 -8.46 -0.92
CA ALA A 192 -18.52 -9.18 -0.17
C ALA A 192 -19.94 -8.68 -0.48
N HIS A 193 -20.12 -7.36 -0.62
CA HIS A 193 -21.40 -6.76 -0.98
C HIS A 193 -21.84 -7.11 -2.40
N GLN A 194 -20.92 -7.09 -3.37
CA GLN A 194 -21.19 -7.47 -4.76
C GLN A 194 -21.60 -8.95 -4.88
N ASN A 195 -20.95 -9.83 -4.11
CA ASN A 195 -21.27 -11.26 -4.09
C ASN A 195 -22.64 -11.55 -3.44
N GLN A 196 -23.07 -10.74 -2.47
CA GLN A 196 -24.27 -11.02 -1.67
C GLN A 196 -25.59 -10.59 -2.30
N ARG A 197 -25.69 -9.59 -3.20
CA ARG A 197 -26.92 -9.31 -3.97
C ARG A 197 -26.79 -8.18 -5.01
N ARG A 198 -27.20 -8.48 -6.25
CA ARG A 198 -27.39 -7.59 -7.42
C ARG A 198 -28.47 -6.48 -7.28
N ARG A 199 -28.93 -6.12 -6.07
CA ARG A 199 -30.13 -5.26 -5.86
C ARG A 199 -29.89 -3.93 -5.15
N HIS A 200 -28.74 -3.72 -4.52
CA HIS A 200 -28.39 -2.43 -3.90
C HIS A 200 -27.27 -1.78 -4.70
N GLY A 201 -27.28 -0.44 -4.76
CA GLY A 201 -26.27 0.34 -5.49
C GLY A 201 -24.85 0.12 -4.94
N PRO A 202 -23.82 0.62 -5.64
CA PRO A 202 -22.44 0.43 -5.22
C PRO A 202 -22.18 1.05 -3.84
N LEU A 203 -21.33 0.39 -3.04
CA LEU A 203 -20.79 1.01 -1.83
C LEU A 203 -19.82 2.11 -2.23
N THR A 204 -19.99 3.27 -1.59
CA THR A 204 -19.23 4.51 -1.81
C THR A 204 -18.75 5.04 -0.46
N VAL A 205 -17.88 6.04 -0.49
CA VAL A 205 -17.43 6.71 0.75
C VAL A 205 -18.63 7.28 1.54
N ALA A 206 -19.70 7.68 0.87
CA ALA A 206 -20.88 8.28 1.51
C ALA A 206 -21.77 7.28 2.27
N ASN A 207 -21.71 5.98 1.96
CA ASN A 207 -22.64 4.98 2.50
C ASN A 207 -21.97 3.82 3.24
N SER A 208 -20.63 3.76 3.26
CA SER A 208 -19.87 2.70 3.93
C SER A 208 -18.71 3.29 4.74
N PRO A 209 -18.75 3.19 6.08
CA PRO A 209 -17.65 3.63 6.95
C PRO A 209 -16.32 2.92 6.64
N ALA A 210 -16.37 1.67 6.16
CA ALA A 210 -15.18 0.93 5.77
C ALA A 210 -14.54 1.56 4.51
N VAL A 211 -15.34 1.94 3.52
CA VAL A 211 -14.85 2.61 2.30
C VAL A 211 -14.34 4.01 2.59
N GLU A 212 -15.00 4.76 3.47
CA GLU A 212 -14.52 6.06 3.96
C GLU A 212 -13.14 5.95 4.62
N ARG A 213 -12.97 5.01 5.57
CA ARG A 213 -11.67 4.77 6.22
C ARG A 213 -10.60 4.33 5.21
N GLY A 214 -10.95 3.43 4.28
CA GLY A 214 -10.03 3.01 3.22
C GLY A 214 -9.59 4.16 2.32
N HIS A 215 -10.51 5.05 1.93
CA HIS A 215 -10.18 6.22 1.12
C HIS A 215 -9.25 7.20 1.87
N LYS A 216 -9.61 7.55 3.12
CA LYS A 216 -8.77 8.42 3.97
C LYS A 216 -7.42 7.77 4.29
N ALA A 217 -7.33 6.43 4.37
CA ALA A 217 -6.06 5.74 4.57
C ALA A 217 -5.07 6.01 3.42
N ILE A 218 -5.54 6.10 2.17
CA ILE A 218 -4.71 6.48 1.02
C ILE A 218 -4.18 7.92 1.14
N GLU A 219 -5.01 8.82 1.64
CA GLU A 219 -4.61 10.21 1.90
C GLU A 219 -3.54 10.28 3.00
N LEU A 220 -3.73 9.54 4.09
CA LEU A 220 -2.75 9.44 5.17
C LEU A 220 -1.44 8.79 4.72
N LEU A 221 -1.48 7.72 3.92
CA LEU A 221 -0.29 7.11 3.32
C LEU A 221 0.53 8.15 2.56
N THR A 222 -0.13 8.95 1.72
CA THR A 222 0.54 10.02 0.99
C THR A 222 1.05 11.12 1.93
N GLY A 223 0.30 11.40 2.99
CA GLY A 223 0.69 12.34 4.05
C GLY A 223 1.97 11.93 4.77
N LEU A 224 2.29 10.64 4.85
CA LEU A 224 3.53 10.15 5.50
C LEU A 224 4.81 10.71 4.87
N LYS A 225 4.76 11.16 3.61
CA LYS A 225 5.91 11.78 2.93
C LYS A 225 6.47 13.00 3.66
N LYS A 226 5.62 13.71 4.43
CA LYS A 226 6.06 14.87 5.22
C LYS A 226 7.07 14.50 6.31
N PHE A 227 7.11 13.22 6.71
CA PHE A 227 8.01 12.71 7.75
C PHE A 227 9.35 12.19 7.20
N PHE A 228 9.54 12.12 5.88
CA PHE A 228 10.80 11.66 5.30
C PHE A 228 12.00 12.47 5.78
N SER A 229 12.00 13.79 5.59
CA SER A 229 13.13 14.63 5.99
C SER A 229 13.37 14.61 7.52
N PRO A 230 12.34 14.75 8.38
CA PRO A 230 12.51 14.58 9.82
C PRO A 230 13.13 13.24 10.22
N ILE A 231 12.63 12.13 9.65
CA ILE A 231 13.13 10.79 9.95
C ILE A 231 14.58 10.64 9.53
N ILE A 232 14.93 11.06 8.31
CA ILE A 232 16.30 10.97 7.77
C ILE A 232 17.27 11.77 8.66
N ASN A 233 16.89 12.98 9.06
CA ASN A 233 17.73 13.84 9.89
C ASN A 233 17.94 13.28 11.30
N LEU A 234 16.92 12.68 11.91
CA LEU A 234 16.99 12.14 13.27
C LEU A 234 17.71 10.79 13.34
N SER A 235 17.52 9.94 12.33
CA SER A 235 18.10 8.58 12.30
C SER A 235 19.48 8.51 11.65
N GLY A 236 19.88 9.56 10.90
CA GLY A 236 21.11 9.53 10.11
C GLY A 236 21.07 8.52 8.96
N LEU A 237 19.88 8.15 8.50
CA LEU A 237 19.68 7.23 7.37
C LEU A 237 20.39 7.74 6.12
N ARG A 238 21.06 6.83 5.41
CA ARG A 238 21.60 7.12 4.08
C ARG A 238 20.46 7.23 3.08
N ARG A 239 20.69 7.92 1.96
CA ARG A 239 19.70 8.09 0.90
C ARG A 239 19.20 6.75 0.36
N GLU A 240 20.10 5.82 0.09
CA GLU A 240 19.79 4.46 -0.38
C GLU A 240 18.92 3.68 0.62
N ASP A 241 19.24 3.76 1.91
CA ASP A 241 18.44 3.11 2.96
C ASP A 241 17.06 3.76 3.10
N ALA A 242 16.98 5.10 2.97
CA ALA A 242 15.71 5.82 2.98
C ALA A 242 14.81 5.45 1.79
N TRP A 243 15.41 5.16 0.63
CA TRP A 243 14.69 4.61 -0.52
C TRP A 243 14.02 3.28 -0.18
N GLU A 244 14.80 2.28 0.28
CA GLU A 244 14.30 0.93 0.55
C GLU A 244 13.35 0.87 1.77
N GLN A 245 13.60 1.68 2.81
CA GLN A 245 12.87 1.59 4.08
C GLN A 245 11.67 2.54 4.17
N LEU A 246 11.66 3.65 3.43
CA LEU A 246 10.60 4.67 3.52
C LEU A 246 9.82 4.81 2.20
N PHE A 247 10.51 5.07 1.10
CA PHE A 247 9.85 5.45 -0.15
C PHE A 247 9.28 4.27 -0.92
N LEU A 248 10.08 3.21 -1.12
CA LEU A 248 9.65 2.02 -1.86
C LEU A 248 8.45 1.30 -1.20
N PRO A 249 8.38 1.14 0.15
CA PRO A 249 7.20 0.58 0.80
C PRO A 249 5.95 1.42 0.60
N LEU A 250 6.08 2.75 0.60
CA LEU A 250 4.97 3.67 0.33
C LEU A 250 4.46 3.51 -1.11
N LEU A 251 5.37 3.49 -2.10
CA LEU A 251 5.01 3.27 -3.51
C LEU A 251 4.35 1.90 -3.70
N THR A 252 4.86 0.87 -3.03
CA THR A 252 4.33 -0.49 -3.10
C THR A 252 2.89 -0.53 -2.57
N SER A 253 2.61 0.10 -1.43
CA SER A 253 1.24 0.18 -0.89
C SER A 253 0.29 0.93 -1.83
N LEU A 254 0.69 2.08 -2.37
CA LEU A 254 -0.12 2.83 -3.35
C LEU A 254 -0.37 2.01 -4.63
N LYS A 255 0.64 1.25 -5.09
CA LYS A 255 0.52 0.33 -6.22
C LYS A 255 -0.47 -0.79 -5.94
N ASP A 256 -0.39 -1.43 -4.78
CA ASP A 256 -1.28 -2.54 -4.44
C ASP A 256 -2.73 -2.07 -4.35
N GLN A 257 -2.97 -0.89 -3.75
CA GLN A 257 -4.30 -0.29 -3.64
C GLN A 257 -4.83 0.27 -4.97
N SER A 258 -3.98 0.42 -5.99
CA SER A 258 -4.39 0.79 -7.35
C SER A 258 -5.12 -0.34 -8.11
N SER A 259 -5.21 -1.54 -7.53
CA SER A 259 -6.05 -2.66 -8.00
C SER A 259 -7.19 -3.04 -7.04
N ASN A 260 -7.53 -2.14 -6.12
CA ASN A 260 -8.56 -2.36 -5.10
C ASN A 260 -9.98 -2.45 -5.70
N ALA A 261 -10.86 -3.29 -5.14
CA ALA A 261 -12.25 -3.40 -5.59
C ALA A 261 -13.08 -2.12 -5.35
N ALA A 262 -12.80 -1.37 -4.28
CA ALA A 262 -13.43 -0.09 -4.00
C ALA A 262 -12.91 0.98 -4.99
N ARG A 263 -13.78 1.44 -5.90
CA ARG A 263 -13.43 2.38 -6.97
C ARG A 263 -12.78 3.67 -6.46
N GLU A 264 -13.31 4.25 -5.39
CA GLU A 264 -12.79 5.51 -4.83
C GLU A 264 -11.40 5.35 -4.23
N VAL A 265 -11.16 4.24 -3.49
CA VAL A 265 -9.83 3.88 -2.98
C VAL A 265 -8.86 3.68 -4.13
N ARG A 266 -9.27 2.93 -5.16
CA ARG A 266 -8.47 2.63 -6.34
C ARG A 266 -8.07 3.89 -7.13
N GLN A 267 -9.03 4.77 -7.40
CA GLN A 267 -8.79 6.02 -8.12
C GLN A 267 -7.91 6.98 -7.33
N SER A 268 -8.12 7.07 -6.01
CA SER A 268 -7.27 7.86 -5.11
C SER A 268 -5.84 7.32 -5.12
N ALA A 269 -5.65 6.00 -5.00
CA ALA A 269 -4.34 5.35 -4.98
C ALA A 269 -3.54 5.61 -6.26
N ILE A 270 -4.14 5.41 -7.45
CA ILE A 270 -3.48 5.71 -8.73
C ILE A 270 -3.12 7.19 -8.84
N GLY A 271 -4.04 8.08 -8.44
CA GLY A 271 -3.80 9.51 -8.48
C GLY A 271 -2.63 9.93 -7.59
N GLN A 272 -2.55 9.39 -6.38
CA GLN A 272 -1.45 9.66 -5.44
C GLN A 272 -0.14 9.01 -5.89
N LEU A 273 -0.19 7.80 -6.46
CA LEU A 273 0.98 7.13 -7.03
C LEU A 273 1.57 7.97 -8.16
N GLN A 274 0.75 8.42 -9.11
CA GLN A 274 1.20 9.29 -10.20
C GLN A 274 1.83 10.58 -9.67
N ARG A 275 1.18 11.26 -8.72
CA ARG A 275 1.74 12.50 -8.14
C ARG A 275 3.04 12.25 -7.38
N THR A 276 3.21 11.09 -6.76
CA THR A 276 4.40 10.75 -5.98
C THR A 276 5.57 10.34 -6.86
N LEU A 277 5.31 9.64 -7.98
CA LEU A 277 6.35 9.29 -8.95
C LEU A 277 6.79 10.49 -9.79
N LEU A 278 5.88 11.39 -10.15
CA LEU A 278 6.21 12.53 -11.04
C LEU A 278 6.61 13.80 -10.27
N ALA A 279 6.69 13.74 -8.94
CA ALA A 279 7.15 14.86 -8.12
C ALA A 279 8.62 14.69 -7.78
N SER A 280 9.35 15.81 -7.84
CA SER A 280 10.73 15.85 -7.35
C SER A 280 10.76 15.58 -5.84
N HIS A 281 11.58 14.63 -5.42
CA HIS A 281 11.70 14.20 -4.03
C HIS A 281 13.17 14.10 -3.61
N PRO A 282 13.52 14.50 -2.38
CA PRO A 282 14.91 14.52 -1.91
C PRO A 282 15.53 13.12 -1.74
N ILE A 283 14.70 12.08 -1.67
CA ILE A 283 15.12 10.67 -1.59
C ILE A 283 15.40 10.12 -2.99
N LEU A 284 14.59 10.54 -3.97
CA LEU A 284 14.72 10.11 -5.36
C LEU A 284 15.96 10.75 -5.96
N ASP A 285 16.93 9.93 -6.33
CA ASP A 285 18.01 10.34 -7.20
C ASP A 285 17.63 9.96 -8.63
N GLU A 286 17.13 10.92 -9.38
CA GLU A 286 16.65 10.73 -10.76
C GLU A 286 17.78 10.22 -11.69
N ALA A 287 19.04 10.40 -11.31
CA ALA A 287 20.20 9.87 -12.04
C ALA A 287 20.58 8.44 -11.61
N ASP A 288 20.03 7.91 -10.52
CA ASP A 288 20.30 6.56 -10.03
C ASP A 288 19.48 5.53 -10.82
N THR A 289 20.14 4.88 -11.78
CA THR A 289 19.56 3.85 -12.64
C THR A 289 18.93 2.70 -11.84
N THR A 290 19.42 2.40 -10.63
CA THR A 290 18.87 1.31 -9.81
C THR A 290 17.49 1.65 -9.26
N GLN A 291 17.29 2.89 -8.79
CA GLN A 291 15.99 3.35 -8.29
C GLN A 291 14.97 3.42 -9.43
N VAL A 292 15.37 3.94 -10.59
CA VAL A 292 14.52 3.98 -11.79
C VAL A 292 14.11 2.57 -12.22
N GLU A 293 15.06 1.63 -12.28
CA GLU A 293 14.76 0.23 -12.59
C GLU A 293 13.76 -0.36 -11.59
N GLN A 294 13.93 -0.09 -10.29
CA GLN A 294 12.99 -0.56 -9.28
C GLN A 294 11.59 0.06 -9.43
N ILE A 295 11.49 1.34 -9.78
CA ILE A 295 10.20 1.99 -10.07
C ILE A 295 9.49 1.26 -11.20
N PHE A 296 10.17 0.98 -12.32
CA PHE A 296 9.54 0.24 -13.41
C PHE A 296 9.19 -1.19 -13.01
N ASN A 297 10.17 -1.96 -12.52
CA ASN A 297 10.03 -3.41 -12.31
C ASN A 297 9.18 -3.80 -11.09
N LYS A 298 9.21 -3.00 -10.00
CA LYS A 298 8.46 -3.30 -8.77
C LYS A 298 7.11 -2.56 -8.72
N ILE A 299 7.00 -1.40 -9.36
CA ILE A 299 5.82 -0.53 -9.23
C ILE A 299 5.02 -0.46 -10.53
N VAL A 300 5.55 0.17 -11.58
CA VAL A 300 4.77 0.54 -12.77
C VAL A 300 4.37 -0.69 -13.60
N PHE A 301 5.32 -1.56 -13.97
CA PHE A 301 5.02 -2.77 -14.73
C PHE A 301 4.12 -3.72 -13.94
N ARG A 302 4.38 -3.86 -12.63
CA ARG A 302 3.55 -4.69 -11.75
C ARG A 302 2.12 -4.18 -11.64
N LEU A 303 1.93 -2.86 -11.57
CA LEU A 303 0.61 -2.25 -11.60
C LEU A 303 -0.14 -2.63 -12.89
N VAL A 304 0.51 -2.45 -14.05
CA VAL A 304 -0.12 -2.75 -15.34
C VAL A 304 -0.43 -4.24 -15.45
N ASP A 305 0.52 -5.11 -15.12
CA ASP A 305 0.32 -6.56 -15.11
C ASP A 305 -0.82 -6.99 -14.19
N ASP A 306 -0.92 -6.40 -13.00
CA ASP A 306 -2.03 -6.66 -12.08
C ASP A 306 -3.37 -6.27 -12.72
N LEU A 307 -3.46 -5.07 -13.30
CA LEU A 307 -4.69 -4.61 -13.97
C LEU A 307 -5.06 -5.42 -15.22
N LEU A 308 -4.11 -6.10 -15.86
CA LEU A 308 -4.35 -7.02 -16.97
C LEU A 308 -4.96 -8.36 -16.52
N LYS A 309 -4.87 -8.72 -15.22
CA LYS A 309 -5.41 -9.99 -14.72
C LYS A 309 -6.94 -10.02 -14.78
N PRO A 310 -7.56 -11.11 -15.26
CA PRO A 310 -9.02 -11.20 -15.37
C PRO A 310 -9.72 -11.15 -14.00
N ASN A 311 -9.10 -11.69 -12.95
CA ASN A 311 -9.65 -11.66 -11.60
C ASN A 311 -9.74 -10.23 -11.05
N ILE A 312 -8.81 -9.35 -11.41
CA ILE A 312 -8.84 -7.94 -11.00
C ILE A 312 -9.90 -7.18 -11.79
N PHE A 313 -10.04 -7.46 -13.09
CA PHE A 313 -11.12 -6.89 -13.91
C PHE A 313 -12.51 -7.21 -13.33
N GLN A 314 -12.72 -8.45 -12.88
CA GLN A 314 -13.99 -8.91 -12.32
C GLN A 314 -14.40 -8.19 -11.03
N ARG A 315 -13.47 -7.55 -10.30
CA ARG A 315 -13.77 -6.78 -9.08
C ARG A 315 -14.59 -5.52 -9.33
N ASP A 316 -14.42 -4.88 -10.50
CA ASP A 316 -15.18 -3.69 -10.90
C ASP A 316 -15.18 -3.51 -12.44
N PRO A 317 -15.95 -4.32 -13.20
CA PRO A 317 -15.92 -4.26 -14.65
C PRO A 317 -16.28 -2.89 -15.26
N GLN A 318 -17.03 -2.06 -14.52
CA GLN A 318 -17.45 -0.74 -14.99
C GLN A 318 -16.36 0.33 -14.78
N GLY A 319 -15.63 0.28 -13.65
CA GLY A 319 -14.56 1.23 -13.33
C GLY A 319 -13.18 0.82 -13.81
N MET A 320 -12.96 -0.45 -14.19
CA MET A 320 -11.65 -0.96 -14.60
C MET A 320 -11.13 -0.40 -15.92
N PRO A 321 -11.94 -0.16 -16.98
CA PRO A 321 -11.44 0.48 -18.20
C PRO A 321 -10.81 1.85 -17.96
N GLU A 322 -11.45 2.69 -17.13
CA GLU A 322 -10.89 4.00 -16.73
C GLU A 322 -9.60 3.84 -15.92
N THR A 323 -9.54 2.82 -15.05
CA THR A 323 -8.36 2.52 -14.23
C THR A 323 -7.17 2.11 -15.11
N ARG A 324 -7.41 1.25 -16.10
CA ARG A 324 -6.41 0.83 -17.11
C ARG A 324 -5.92 2.00 -17.95
N LEU A 325 -6.83 2.91 -18.34
CA LEU A 325 -6.48 4.13 -19.06
C LEU A 325 -5.56 5.04 -18.24
N ARG A 326 -5.84 5.21 -16.94
CA ARG A 326 -4.95 5.98 -16.06
C ARG A 326 -3.59 5.29 -15.88
N ALA A 327 -3.56 3.97 -15.81
CA ALA A 327 -2.33 3.20 -15.70
C ALA A 327 -1.47 3.26 -16.97
N SER A 328 -2.07 3.21 -18.17
CA SER A 328 -1.34 3.39 -19.43
C SER A 328 -0.74 4.80 -19.54
N ALA A 329 -1.51 5.82 -19.15
CA ALA A 329 -1.01 7.19 -19.10
C ALA A 329 0.12 7.36 -18.07
N LEU A 330 0.02 6.71 -16.91
CA LEU A 330 1.08 6.68 -15.90
C LEU A 330 2.35 6.03 -16.45
N LEU A 331 2.25 4.86 -17.08
CA LEU A 331 3.36 4.14 -17.71
C LEU A 331 4.14 5.06 -18.67
N CYS A 332 3.44 5.70 -19.62
CA CYS A 332 4.06 6.61 -20.59
C CYS A 332 4.67 7.85 -19.92
N LYS A 333 3.99 8.45 -18.93
CA LYS A 333 4.48 9.65 -18.23
C LYS A 333 5.72 9.34 -17.38
N THR A 334 5.74 8.21 -16.70
CA THR A 334 6.88 7.78 -15.88
C THR A 334 8.10 7.52 -16.77
N PHE A 335 7.92 6.86 -17.92
CA PHE A 335 8.98 6.72 -18.92
C PHE A 335 9.51 8.06 -19.42
N MET A 336 8.61 8.99 -19.77
CA MET A 336 9.05 10.31 -20.22
C MET A 336 9.78 11.11 -19.14
N HIS A 337 9.38 10.97 -17.88
CA HIS A 337 10.01 11.68 -16.76
C HIS A 337 11.44 11.20 -16.54
N TYR A 338 11.63 9.90 -16.26
CA TYR A 338 12.93 9.38 -15.84
C TYR A 338 13.89 9.09 -17.01
N GLU A 339 13.42 8.52 -18.13
CA GLU A 339 14.32 8.06 -19.20
C GLU A 339 14.48 9.07 -20.33
N VAL A 340 13.49 9.95 -20.58
CA VAL A 340 13.51 10.86 -21.75
C VAL A 340 13.91 12.29 -21.39
N ARG A 341 13.47 12.81 -20.24
CA ARG A 341 13.76 14.20 -19.82
C ARG A 341 15.05 14.32 -19.02
N GLU A 342 15.32 13.35 -18.14
CA GLU A 342 16.43 13.41 -17.20
C GLU A 342 17.63 12.57 -17.63
N SER A 343 17.42 11.48 -18.40
CA SER A 343 18.52 10.66 -18.93
C SER A 343 19.14 11.28 -20.20
N GLN A 344 20.03 12.26 -20.01
CA GLN A 344 21.14 12.51 -20.94
C GLN A 344 22.32 11.54 -20.70
N SER A 345 22.13 10.54 -19.83
CA SER A 345 23.16 9.59 -19.41
C SER A 345 23.01 8.23 -20.08
N ALA A 346 24.08 7.44 -20.10
CA ALA A 346 24.34 6.36 -21.03
C ALA A 346 23.53 5.05 -20.86
N SER A 347 22.37 5.06 -20.18
CA SER A 347 21.52 3.88 -19.94
C SER A 347 20.90 3.35 -21.25
N ASP A 348 20.81 2.02 -21.36
CA ASP A 348 20.19 1.36 -22.51
C ASP A 348 18.68 1.24 -22.30
N ILE A 349 17.92 2.21 -22.82
CA ILE A 349 16.46 2.26 -22.68
C ILE A 349 15.72 1.17 -23.47
N ARG A 350 16.40 0.41 -24.33
CA ARG A 350 15.77 -0.54 -25.28
C ARG A 350 14.93 -1.59 -24.57
N ILE A 351 15.43 -2.14 -23.46
CA ILE A 351 14.73 -3.19 -22.71
C ILE A 351 13.44 -2.63 -22.09
N LEU A 352 13.53 -1.49 -21.40
CA LEU A 352 12.36 -0.83 -20.81
C LEU A 352 11.34 -0.42 -21.88
N TRP A 353 11.81 0.15 -23.00
CA TRP A 353 10.94 0.59 -24.08
C TRP A 353 10.19 -0.57 -24.75
N ASN A 354 10.85 -1.71 -24.98
CA ASN A 354 10.18 -2.91 -25.48
C ASN A 354 9.09 -3.39 -24.53
N GLU A 355 9.38 -3.48 -23.23
CA GLU A 355 8.41 -3.90 -22.23
C GLU A 355 7.20 -2.94 -22.17
N ILE A 356 7.44 -1.63 -22.29
CA ILE A 356 6.38 -0.62 -22.38
C ILE A 356 5.49 -0.87 -23.60
N LEU A 357 6.08 -1.10 -24.79
CA LEU A 357 5.32 -1.41 -26.01
C LEU A 357 4.52 -2.71 -25.85
N ASP A 358 5.09 -3.74 -25.24
CA ASP A 358 4.41 -5.01 -24.97
C ASP A 358 3.22 -4.85 -24.02
N LEU A 359 3.37 -4.06 -22.96
CA LEU A 359 2.30 -3.78 -22.01
C LEU A 359 1.19 -2.92 -22.62
N LEU A 360 1.54 -1.92 -23.45
CA LEU A 360 0.56 -1.11 -24.17
C LEU A 360 -0.21 -1.93 -25.20
N ASP A 361 0.47 -2.83 -25.92
CA ASP A 361 -0.16 -3.78 -26.85
C ASP A 361 -1.15 -4.68 -26.13
N ARG A 362 -0.74 -5.27 -24.99
CA ARG A 362 -1.64 -6.07 -24.15
C ARG A 362 -2.83 -5.24 -23.68
N LEU A 363 -2.61 -4.06 -23.11
CA LEU A 363 -3.68 -3.18 -22.59
C LEU A 363 -4.70 -2.81 -23.68
N MET A 364 -4.24 -2.52 -24.90
CA MET A 364 -5.11 -2.17 -26.03
C MET A 364 -6.04 -3.33 -26.40
N HIS A 365 -5.59 -4.58 -26.23
CA HIS A 365 -6.30 -5.77 -26.68
C HIS A 365 -7.06 -6.53 -25.58
N VAL A 366 -6.87 -6.22 -24.29
CA VAL A 366 -7.52 -6.99 -23.19
C VAL A 366 -9.02 -6.84 -23.15
N ASP A 367 -9.53 -5.62 -23.31
CA ASP A 367 -10.96 -5.37 -23.46
C ASP A 367 -11.17 -4.67 -24.79
N ARG A 368 -12.20 -5.04 -25.54
CA ARG A 368 -12.64 -4.32 -26.76
C ARG A 368 -13.26 -2.95 -26.44
N GLY A 369 -12.71 -2.22 -25.47
CA GLY A 369 -13.16 -0.92 -25.03
C GLY A 369 -12.58 0.18 -25.91
N GLU A 370 -13.45 0.94 -26.59
CA GLU A 370 -13.08 2.01 -27.52
C GLU A 370 -12.08 3.01 -26.92
N GLN A 371 -12.19 3.32 -25.61
CA GLN A 371 -11.35 4.31 -24.93
C GLN A 371 -9.85 3.96 -24.96
N LEU A 372 -9.47 2.69 -24.79
CA LEU A 372 -8.05 2.28 -24.81
C LEU A 372 -7.51 2.22 -26.24
N TYR A 373 -8.35 1.80 -27.19
CA TYR A 373 -8.01 1.78 -28.61
C TYR A 373 -7.70 3.17 -29.17
N GLU A 374 -8.31 4.23 -28.64
CA GLU A 374 -8.00 5.60 -29.04
C GLU A 374 -6.86 6.21 -28.22
N ALA A 375 -6.87 6.02 -26.89
CA ALA A 375 -5.94 6.72 -26.01
C ALA A 375 -4.51 6.17 -26.05
N ILE A 376 -4.32 4.88 -26.33
CA ILE A 376 -2.98 4.26 -26.39
C ILE A 376 -2.20 4.77 -27.61
N PRO A 377 -2.73 4.74 -28.85
CA PRO A 377 -2.06 5.36 -30.00
C PRO A 377 -1.74 6.83 -29.77
N GLU A 378 -2.67 7.61 -29.21
CA GLU A 378 -2.44 9.03 -28.92
C GLU A 378 -1.32 9.24 -27.89
N SER A 379 -1.28 8.41 -26.84
CA SER A 379 -0.19 8.46 -25.85
C SER A 379 1.16 8.07 -26.46
N LEU A 380 1.18 7.06 -27.32
CA LEU A 380 2.37 6.61 -28.05
C LEU A 380 2.89 7.68 -29.00
N LYS A 381 2.00 8.32 -29.78
CA LYS A 381 2.35 9.44 -30.65
C LYS A 381 3.09 10.53 -29.88
N ASN A 382 2.56 10.91 -28.72
CA ASN A 382 3.18 11.92 -27.87
C ASN A 382 4.57 11.50 -27.36
N VAL A 383 4.75 10.24 -26.95
CA VAL A 383 6.06 9.72 -26.52
C VAL A 383 7.06 9.69 -27.68
N LEU A 384 6.67 9.14 -28.83
CA LEU A 384 7.52 9.04 -30.02
C LEU A 384 7.97 10.42 -30.53
N LEU A 385 7.06 11.39 -30.56
CA LEU A 385 7.38 12.76 -30.97
C LEU A 385 8.39 13.41 -30.02
N VAL A 386 8.26 13.21 -28.71
CA VAL A 386 9.22 13.72 -27.73
C VAL A 386 10.57 13.01 -27.88
N MET A 387 10.60 11.69 -28.09
CA MET A 387 11.84 10.94 -28.34
C MET A 387 12.55 11.41 -29.63
N ASN A 388 11.80 11.76 -30.67
CA ASN A 388 12.36 12.34 -31.90
C ASN A 388 12.89 13.77 -31.66
N ALA A 389 12.12 14.63 -30.99
CA ALA A 389 12.52 16.00 -30.68
C ALA A 389 13.79 16.06 -29.81
N THR A 390 13.96 15.09 -28.90
CA THR A 390 15.13 14.94 -28.03
C THR A 390 16.30 14.19 -28.69
N GLN A 391 16.18 13.81 -29.97
CA GLN A 391 17.20 13.07 -30.75
C GLN A 391 17.55 11.68 -30.18
N ILE A 392 16.66 11.09 -29.37
CA ILE A 392 16.79 9.71 -28.89
C ILE A 392 16.38 8.73 -30.00
N LEU A 393 15.23 8.98 -30.64
CA LEU A 393 14.69 8.16 -31.73
C LEU A 393 14.81 8.90 -33.06
N VAL A 394 15.85 8.57 -33.84
CA VAL A 394 16.17 9.27 -35.09
C VAL A 394 15.88 8.38 -36.31
N PRO A 395 15.07 8.85 -37.28
CA PRO A 395 14.78 8.11 -38.51
C PRO A 395 16.03 7.92 -39.37
N PRO A 396 16.11 6.84 -40.18
CA PRO A 396 17.18 6.66 -41.16
C PRO A 396 17.14 7.78 -42.21
N SER A 397 18.32 8.34 -42.50
CA SER A 397 18.56 9.36 -43.52
C SER A 397 19.61 8.88 -44.53
N ALA A 398 19.66 9.51 -45.71
CA ALA A 398 20.65 9.21 -46.75
C ALA A 398 22.10 9.44 -46.27
N ASP A 399 22.32 10.43 -45.41
CA ASP A 399 23.56 10.62 -44.65
C ASP A 399 23.31 10.14 -43.21
N ASP A 400 23.55 8.85 -42.94
CA ASP A 400 23.21 8.20 -41.66
C ASP A 400 24.25 8.54 -40.57
N GLN A 401 24.08 9.70 -39.95
CA GLN A 401 24.91 10.18 -38.84
C GLN A 401 24.53 9.58 -37.47
N ARG A 402 23.62 8.58 -37.44
CA ARG A 402 23.15 7.99 -36.18
C ARG A 402 24.20 7.09 -35.57
N ASN A 403 24.30 7.13 -34.24
CA ASN A 403 25.11 6.19 -33.48
C ASN A 403 24.47 4.79 -33.49
N GLU A 404 25.26 3.75 -33.22
CA GLU A 404 24.79 2.34 -33.19
C GLU A 404 23.57 2.14 -32.27
N ARG A 405 23.52 2.86 -31.15
CA ARG A 405 22.37 2.86 -30.23
C ARG A 405 21.10 3.38 -30.88
N GLN A 406 21.17 4.52 -31.58
CA GLN A 406 20.03 5.11 -32.29
C GLN A 406 19.56 4.21 -33.43
N ARG A 407 20.50 3.59 -34.18
CA ARG A 407 20.16 2.64 -35.25
C ARG A 407 19.42 1.42 -34.74
N THR A 408 19.94 0.81 -33.66
CA THR A 408 19.33 -0.38 -33.06
C THR A 408 17.98 -0.06 -32.40
N LEU A 409 17.87 1.06 -31.66
CA LEU A 409 16.61 1.51 -31.08
C LEU A 409 15.55 1.80 -32.14
N TRP A 410 15.92 2.46 -33.24
CA TRP A 410 15.00 2.71 -34.37
C TRP A 410 14.52 1.40 -34.99
N SER A 411 15.44 0.48 -35.32
CA SER A 411 15.10 -0.81 -35.94
C SER A 411 14.14 -1.60 -35.06
N MET A 412 14.43 -1.70 -33.76
CA MET A 412 13.61 -2.38 -32.77
C MET A 412 12.22 -1.74 -32.63
N THR A 413 12.16 -0.41 -32.53
CA THR A 413 10.90 0.33 -32.42
C THR A 413 10.06 0.19 -33.69
N SER A 414 10.69 0.27 -34.86
CA SER A 414 10.01 0.11 -36.16
C SER A 414 9.45 -1.30 -36.34
N GLU A 415 10.22 -2.33 -36.03
CA GLU A 415 9.76 -3.72 -36.14
C GLU A 415 8.61 -3.99 -35.16
N ARG A 416 8.74 -3.54 -33.91
CA ARG A 416 7.71 -3.75 -32.89
C ARG A 416 6.43 -2.97 -33.21
N MET A 417 6.57 -1.73 -33.68
CA MET A 417 5.42 -0.90 -34.05
C MET A 417 4.70 -1.45 -35.27
N GLU A 418 5.40 -1.97 -36.27
CA GLU A 418 4.73 -2.57 -37.45
C GLU A 418 3.88 -3.79 -37.08
N ARG A 419 4.28 -4.55 -36.05
CA ARG A 419 3.47 -5.66 -35.52
C ARG A 419 2.28 -5.19 -34.66
N PHE A 420 2.43 -4.04 -34.00
CA PHE A 420 1.45 -3.51 -33.06
C PHE A 420 0.42 -2.58 -33.73
N LEU A 421 0.89 -1.54 -34.43
CA LEU A 421 0.12 -0.57 -35.20
C LEU A 421 0.80 -0.36 -36.58
N PRO A 422 0.46 -1.17 -37.59
CA PRO A 422 1.08 -1.11 -38.92
C PRO A 422 1.00 0.29 -39.55
N GLY A 423 2.12 0.78 -40.09
CA GLY A 423 2.21 2.10 -40.74
C GLY A 423 2.19 3.32 -39.80
N PHE A 424 1.92 3.14 -38.50
CA PHE A 424 1.77 4.24 -37.54
C PHE A 424 3.07 5.04 -37.33
N LEU A 425 4.23 4.36 -37.25
CA LEU A 425 5.50 5.04 -37.01
C LEU A 425 5.85 6.01 -38.15
N THR A 426 5.58 5.62 -39.40
CA THR A 426 5.82 6.43 -40.59
C THR A 426 4.91 7.64 -40.66
N GLU A 427 3.67 7.52 -40.18
CA GLU A 427 2.72 8.64 -40.07
C GLU A 427 3.19 9.66 -39.01
N VAL A 428 3.69 9.18 -37.87
CA VAL A 428 4.11 10.04 -36.75
C VAL A 428 5.47 10.69 -36.98
N ILE A 429 6.44 9.94 -37.52
CA ILE A 429 7.80 10.41 -37.83
C ILE A 429 8.06 10.15 -39.32
N PRO A 430 7.82 11.13 -40.20
CA PRO A 430 8.09 10.99 -41.62
C PRO A 430 9.58 10.71 -41.85
N LEU A 431 9.87 9.73 -42.70
CA LEU A 431 11.23 9.49 -43.17
C LEU A 431 11.65 10.65 -44.08
N PRO A 432 12.89 11.16 -43.99
CA PRO A 432 13.38 12.15 -44.94
C PRO A 432 13.28 11.59 -46.36
N GLU A 433 12.66 12.32 -47.28
CA GLU A 433 12.59 11.92 -48.69
C GLU A 433 14.01 11.72 -49.22
N VAL A 434 14.31 10.51 -49.67
CA VAL A 434 15.50 10.26 -50.47
C VAL A 434 15.27 11.01 -51.77
N SER A 435 15.87 12.19 -51.91
CA SER A 435 15.93 12.88 -53.19
C SER A 435 16.73 12.00 -54.14
N GLU A 436 16.02 11.20 -54.94
CA GLU A 436 16.59 10.60 -56.14
C GLU A 436 17.10 11.77 -56.98
N ILE A 437 18.41 11.95 -57.00
CA ILE A 437 19.08 12.79 -57.99
C ILE A 437 18.79 12.12 -59.32
N THR A 438 17.71 12.54 -59.98
CA THR A 438 17.50 12.29 -61.40
C THR A 438 18.67 12.94 -62.11
N SER A 439 19.67 12.12 -62.46
CA SER A 439 20.72 12.47 -63.36
C SER A 439 20.08 12.78 -64.72
N HIS A 440 19.66 14.03 -64.92
CA HIS A 440 19.42 14.57 -66.25
C HIS A 440 20.79 14.63 -66.94
N SER A 441 21.12 13.54 -67.62
CA SER A 441 22.16 13.47 -68.64
C SER A 441 21.92 14.60 -69.63
N THR A 442 22.87 15.52 -69.65
CA THR A 442 22.95 16.61 -70.62
C THR A 442 23.30 15.98 -71.97
N GLU A 443 22.30 15.65 -72.78
CA GLU A 443 22.51 15.40 -74.21
C GLU A 443 22.75 16.75 -74.90
N ALA A 444 24.03 17.07 -75.06
CA ALA A 444 24.49 18.07 -76.01
C ALA A 444 24.20 17.55 -77.43
N SER A 445 23.10 18.01 -78.03
CA SER A 445 22.88 17.88 -79.47
C SER A 445 23.66 18.97 -80.20
N ALA A 446 24.65 18.55 -80.97
CA ALA A 446 25.36 19.37 -81.94
C ALA A 446 24.43 19.77 -83.10
N SER A 447 24.44 21.06 -83.46
CA SER A 447 24.27 21.59 -84.83
C SER A 447 24.77 23.04 -84.86
#